data_AF-A7IB53-F1
#
_entry.id   AF-A7IB53-F1
#
_cell.length_a   1.000
_cell.length_b   1.000
_cell.length_c   1.000
_cell.angle_alpha   90.00
_cell.angle_beta   90.00
_cell.angle_gamma   90.00
#
_symmetry.space_group_name_H-M   'P 1'
#
loop_
_entity.id
_entity.type
_entity.pdbx_description
1 polymer ?
#
loop_
_entity_poly.entity_id
_entity_poly.type
_entity_poly.pdbx_seq_one_letter_code
_entity_poly.pdbx_strand_id
1 'polypeptide(L)'
;MYDLTVIIPTFKEESNIGTIIKAVDAVFLQNRINGEILIVDDNSPDRTIELVREMQKTLPYLSLAVRIEDPGLSQSVVEGFRRAQSDIFLVIDADLSHPPEHIPLMLAEIRAGNDIVIGSRYMEGGGIKKWPLKRRIISLGATFLGRLLFPEIHDPVSGFFAVKRGVVDHAPLRPRGYKILLEVLGKGTWHTVKEIPFEFVDRAIGSSKLGWRTIIEYAAQVLDNARFSWNHHGSVVWQEWVKLFRFGIVGLTGIIVNEGLLIYLRSYAQFALPVASIISIELSILSNFILNDSWTFKTGQHALPHWWQRLLSFQVVSLGGAAINFVILNALALYVGVDYRVANILGIVVAFAWNFLVNRRVTWKKSGQVVPSQEK
;
A
#
# COMPACT_ATOMS: atom_id res chain seq x y z
N MET A 1 -14.33 -28.44 -8.32
CA MET A 1 -13.81 -27.28 -7.54
C MET A 1 -13.69 -26.12 -8.51
N TYR A 2 -14.10 -24.92 -8.13
CA TYR A 2 -14.00 -23.75 -9.01
C TYR A 2 -12.55 -23.26 -9.09
N ASP A 3 -12.20 -22.64 -10.21
CA ASP A 3 -10.92 -22.00 -10.46
C ASP A 3 -10.77 -20.67 -9.70
N LEU A 4 -11.89 -19.98 -9.47
CA LEU A 4 -11.97 -18.63 -8.95
C LEU A 4 -13.32 -18.42 -8.25
N THR A 5 -13.34 -17.73 -7.11
CA THR A 5 -14.56 -17.18 -6.51
C THR A 5 -14.49 -15.67 -6.56
N VAL A 6 -15.42 -15.04 -7.29
CA VAL A 6 -15.62 -13.60 -7.30
C VAL A 6 -16.56 -13.23 -6.16
N ILE A 7 -16.03 -12.57 -5.14
CA ILE A 7 -16.74 -12.14 -3.93
C ILE A 7 -17.23 -10.71 -4.14
N ILE A 8 -18.53 -10.51 -4.03
CA ILE A 8 -19.19 -9.20 -4.22
C ILE A 8 -19.94 -8.86 -2.92
N PRO A 9 -19.39 -7.97 -2.06
CA PRO A 9 -20.10 -7.51 -0.88
C PRO A 9 -21.22 -6.53 -1.28
N THR A 10 -22.42 -6.68 -0.72
CA THR A 10 -23.59 -5.86 -1.06
C THR A 10 -24.31 -5.31 0.17
N PHE A 11 -24.78 -4.07 0.05
CA PHE A 11 -25.76 -3.49 0.96
C PHE A 11 -26.53 -2.38 0.23
N LYS A 12 -27.83 -2.60 0.01
CA LYS A 12 -28.70 -1.70 -0.77
C LYS A 12 -28.21 -1.44 -2.20
N GLU A 13 -27.99 -2.52 -2.95
CA GLU A 13 -27.43 -2.50 -4.31
C GLU A 13 -28.48 -2.93 -5.36
N GLU A 14 -29.78 -2.76 -5.08
CA GLU A 14 -30.89 -3.18 -5.95
C GLU A 14 -30.70 -2.70 -7.41
N SER A 15 -30.20 -1.46 -7.60
CA SER A 15 -30.01 -0.89 -8.94
C SER A 15 -28.83 -1.50 -9.72
N ASN A 16 -27.84 -2.05 -9.04
CA ASN A 16 -26.57 -2.45 -9.65
C ASN A 16 -26.39 -3.98 -9.68
N ILE A 17 -26.98 -4.71 -8.72
CA ILE A 17 -26.69 -6.12 -8.47
C ILE A 17 -26.91 -7.01 -9.70
N GLY A 18 -28.00 -6.79 -10.44
CA GLY A 18 -28.27 -7.55 -11.65
C GLY A 18 -27.25 -7.28 -12.77
N THR A 19 -26.78 -6.05 -12.88
CA THR A 19 -25.81 -5.63 -13.92
C THR A 19 -24.42 -6.19 -13.63
N ILE A 20 -23.94 -6.10 -12.39
CA ILE A 20 -22.62 -6.62 -12.02
C ILE A 20 -22.57 -8.15 -12.16
N ILE A 21 -23.62 -8.88 -11.73
CA ILE A 21 -23.67 -10.34 -11.89
C ILE A 21 -23.59 -10.72 -13.37
N LYS A 22 -24.38 -10.08 -14.24
CA LYS A 22 -24.34 -10.33 -15.68
C LYS A 22 -22.99 -9.98 -16.32
N ALA A 23 -22.34 -8.92 -15.85
CA ALA A 23 -21.02 -8.53 -16.35
C ALA A 23 -19.95 -9.57 -16.00
N VAL A 24 -19.92 -10.04 -14.74
CA VAL A 24 -19.01 -11.11 -14.31
C VAL A 24 -19.32 -12.43 -15.04
N ASP A 25 -20.59 -12.77 -15.19
CA ASP A 25 -21.06 -13.94 -15.93
C ASP A 25 -20.58 -13.94 -17.39
N ALA A 26 -20.75 -12.81 -18.09
CA ALA A 26 -20.26 -12.64 -19.46
C ALA A 26 -18.74 -12.84 -19.55
N VAL A 27 -17.98 -12.33 -18.58
CA VAL A 27 -16.52 -12.51 -18.52
C VAL A 27 -16.16 -13.99 -18.31
N PHE A 28 -16.88 -14.70 -17.45
CA PHE A 28 -16.66 -16.13 -17.24
C PHE A 28 -16.91 -16.93 -18.51
N LEU A 29 -18.02 -16.69 -19.21
CA LEU A 29 -18.39 -17.38 -20.44
C LEU A 29 -17.38 -17.09 -21.58
N GLN A 30 -17.02 -15.82 -21.78
CA GLN A 30 -16.09 -15.41 -22.84
C GLN A 30 -14.69 -15.99 -22.66
N ASN A 31 -14.22 -16.11 -21.41
CA ASN A 31 -12.87 -16.58 -21.08
C ASN A 31 -12.82 -18.04 -20.62
N ARG A 32 -13.96 -18.75 -20.65
CA ARG A 32 -14.11 -20.15 -20.21
C ARG A 32 -13.59 -20.37 -18.77
N ILE A 33 -13.87 -19.42 -17.88
CA ILE A 33 -13.48 -19.50 -16.47
C ILE A 33 -14.52 -20.35 -15.74
N ASN A 34 -14.08 -21.45 -15.13
CA ASN A 34 -14.91 -22.23 -14.23
C ASN A 34 -14.96 -21.54 -12.85
N GLY A 35 -15.80 -20.51 -12.69
CA GLY A 35 -15.82 -19.66 -11.50
C GLY A 35 -17.13 -19.67 -10.72
N GLU A 36 -17.06 -19.25 -9.46
CA GLU A 36 -18.20 -18.95 -8.58
C GLU A 36 -18.40 -17.43 -8.50
N ILE A 37 -19.65 -16.97 -8.53
CA ILE A 37 -20.03 -15.61 -8.15
C ILE A 37 -20.66 -15.69 -6.77
N LEU A 38 -19.98 -15.18 -5.74
CA LEU A 38 -20.46 -15.21 -4.36
C LEU A 38 -20.89 -13.81 -3.93
N ILE A 39 -22.20 -13.60 -3.81
CA ILE A 39 -22.77 -12.40 -3.23
C ILE A 39 -22.78 -12.55 -1.70
N VAL A 40 -22.20 -11.57 -1.00
CA VAL A 40 -22.27 -11.50 0.47
C VAL A 40 -23.03 -10.25 0.87
N ASP A 41 -24.29 -10.43 1.25
CA ASP A 41 -25.21 -9.34 1.52
C ASP A 41 -25.41 -9.11 3.02
N ASP A 42 -25.31 -7.86 3.46
CA ASP A 42 -25.48 -7.46 4.86
C ASP A 42 -26.94 -7.15 5.22
N ASN A 43 -27.85 -8.09 4.90
CA ASN A 43 -29.28 -8.01 5.18
C ASN A 43 -29.93 -6.74 4.59
N SER A 44 -29.72 -6.53 3.29
CA SER A 44 -30.29 -5.43 2.52
C SER A 44 -31.82 -5.38 2.69
N PRO A 45 -32.39 -4.22 3.05
CA PRO A 45 -33.84 -4.05 3.21
C PRO A 45 -34.57 -3.77 1.89
N ASP A 46 -33.82 -3.59 0.80
CA ASP A 46 -34.36 -3.39 -0.55
C ASP A 46 -34.40 -4.73 -1.31
N ARG A 47 -34.66 -4.71 -2.62
CA ARG A 47 -34.83 -5.94 -3.39
C ARG A 47 -33.52 -6.63 -3.78
N THR A 48 -32.37 -6.21 -3.24
CA THR A 48 -31.06 -6.81 -3.56
C THR A 48 -31.06 -8.33 -3.40
N ILE A 49 -31.50 -8.82 -2.24
CA ILE A 49 -31.56 -10.26 -1.91
C ILE A 49 -32.54 -11.01 -2.82
N GLU A 50 -33.71 -10.42 -3.06
CA GLU A 50 -34.76 -10.99 -3.93
C GLU A 50 -34.22 -11.20 -5.35
N LEU A 51 -33.61 -10.16 -5.93
CA LEU A 51 -33.04 -10.19 -7.27
C LEU A 51 -31.94 -11.24 -7.41
N VAL A 52 -31.05 -11.37 -6.43
CA VAL A 52 -30.01 -12.42 -6.46
C VAL A 52 -30.66 -13.80 -6.47
N ARG A 53 -31.65 -14.06 -5.60
CA ARG A 53 -32.37 -15.35 -5.56
C ARG A 53 -33.10 -15.67 -6.85
N GLU A 54 -33.64 -14.67 -7.54
CA GLU A 54 -34.24 -14.86 -8.86
C GLU A 54 -33.21 -15.30 -9.89
N MET A 55 -32.04 -14.65 -9.91
CA MET A 55 -30.95 -14.98 -10.83
C MET A 55 -30.30 -16.34 -10.54
N GLN A 56 -30.30 -16.81 -9.28
CA GLN A 56 -29.82 -18.15 -8.92
C GLN A 56 -30.58 -19.28 -9.62
N LYS A 57 -31.84 -19.03 -10.02
CA LYS A 57 -32.65 -20.01 -10.78
C LYS A 57 -32.05 -20.30 -12.16
N THR A 58 -31.29 -19.38 -12.72
CA THR A 58 -30.68 -19.50 -14.06
C THR A 58 -29.15 -19.61 -14.03
N LEU A 59 -28.50 -19.26 -12.91
CA LEU A 59 -27.05 -19.26 -12.76
C LEU A 59 -26.63 -20.24 -11.65
N PRO A 60 -26.24 -21.49 -11.97
CA PRO A 60 -25.94 -22.51 -10.95
C PRO A 60 -24.66 -22.24 -10.14
N TYR A 61 -23.77 -21.37 -10.61
CA TYR A 61 -22.55 -20.93 -9.92
C TYR A 61 -22.71 -19.59 -9.19
N LEU A 62 -23.95 -19.08 -9.08
CA LEU A 62 -24.27 -17.92 -8.27
C LEU A 62 -24.64 -18.36 -6.85
N SER A 63 -23.82 -17.97 -5.88
CA SER A 63 -24.00 -18.21 -4.45
C SER A 63 -24.44 -16.93 -3.75
N LEU A 64 -25.25 -17.06 -2.71
CA LEU A 64 -25.69 -15.95 -1.86
C LEU A 64 -25.48 -16.30 -0.38
N ALA A 65 -24.78 -15.43 0.33
CA ALA A 65 -24.63 -15.46 1.78
C ALA A 65 -25.23 -14.19 2.37
N VAL A 66 -26.27 -14.34 3.21
CA VAL A 66 -26.88 -13.20 3.91
C VAL A 66 -26.35 -13.17 5.35
N ARG A 67 -25.80 -12.02 5.73
CA ARG A 67 -25.25 -11.75 7.07
C ARG A 67 -26.21 -10.83 7.83
N ILE A 68 -26.55 -11.22 9.05
CA ILE A 68 -27.50 -10.47 9.90
C ILE A 68 -26.76 -9.70 11.01
N GLU A 69 -25.61 -10.19 11.44
CA GLU A 69 -24.82 -9.64 12.54
C GLU A 69 -23.55 -8.93 12.02
N ASP A 70 -23.16 -7.84 12.70
CA ASP A 70 -21.96 -7.04 12.43
C ASP A 70 -21.82 -6.61 10.94
N PRO A 71 -22.79 -5.85 10.39
CA PRO A 71 -22.74 -5.42 9.00
C PRO A 71 -21.54 -4.50 8.75
N GLY A 72 -20.88 -4.69 7.63
CA GLY A 72 -19.71 -3.90 7.23
C GLY A 72 -18.98 -4.56 6.08
N LEU A 73 -18.63 -3.77 5.06
CA LEU A 73 -18.03 -4.25 3.81
C LEU A 73 -16.84 -5.19 4.02
N SER A 74 -15.91 -4.83 4.90
CA SER A 74 -14.74 -5.70 5.12
C SER A 74 -15.10 -7.01 5.81
N GLN A 75 -16.13 -7.01 6.67
CA GLN A 75 -16.62 -8.22 7.31
C GLN A 75 -17.35 -9.13 6.31
N SER A 76 -18.07 -8.55 5.35
CA SER A 76 -18.73 -9.31 4.27
C SER A 76 -17.68 -10.00 3.40
N VAL A 77 -16.57 -9.32 3.11
CA VAL A 77 -15.46 -9.92 2.37
C VAL A 77 -14.80 -11.06 3.16
N VAL A 78 -14.58 -10.90 4.47
CA VAL A 78 -14.04 -11.99 5.32
C VAL A 78 -14.98 -13.20 5.36
N GLU A 79 -16.30 -12.98 5.46
CA GLU A 79 -17.27 -14.07 5.36
C GLU A 79 -17.24 -14.72 3.96
N GLY A 80 -17.03 -13.91 2.92
CA GLY A 80 -16.79 -14.39 1.56
C GLY A 80 -15.59 -15.32 1.48
N PHE A 81 -14.45 -14.97 2.09
CA PHE A 81 -13.26 -15.84 2.13
C PHE A 81 -13.54 -17.19 2.78
N ARG A 82 -14.38 -17.23 3.83
CA ARG A 82 -14.77 -18.48 4.51
C ARG A 82 -15.67 -19.36 3.66
N ARG A 83 -16.57 -18.76 2.88
CA ARG A 83 -17.59 -19.48 2.09
C ARG A 83 -17.17 -19.84 0.68
N ALA A 84 -16.17 -19.16 0.13
CA ALA A 84 -15.68 -19.36 -1.22
C ALA A 84 -15.28 -20.82 -1.48
N GLN A 85 -15.61 -21.33 -2.66
CA GLN A 85 -15.44 -22.73 -3.07
C GLN A 85 -14.23 -22.98 -3.99
N SER A 86 -13.28 -22.03 -4.03
CA SER A 86 -12.05 -22.07 -4.84
C SER A 86 -10.82 -21.71 -4.01
N ASP A 87 -9.61 -21.87 -4.54
CA ASP A 87 -8.37 -21.44 -3.85
C ASP A 87 -7.89 -20.03 -4.25
N ILE A 88 -8.62 -19.36 -5.15
CA ILE A 88 -8.31 -18.02 -5.61
C ILE A 88 -9.57 -17.17 -5.41
N PHE A 89 -9.44 -16.09 -4.68
CA PHE A 89 -10.52 -15.14 -4.45
C PHE A 89 -10.27 -13.89 -5.26
N LEU A 90 -11.32 -13.29 -5.79
CA LEU A 90 -11.30 -11.93 -6.33
C LEU A 90 -12.41 -11.13 -5.67
N VAL A 91 -12.05 -9.99 -5.10
CA VAL A 91 -12.99 -9.06 -4.47
C VAL A 91 -13.28 -7.94 -5.44
N ILE A 92 -14.56 -7.63 -5.64
CA ILE A 92 -15.03 -6.56 -6.53
C ILE A 92 -16.28 -5.90 -5.93
N ASP A 93 -16.43 -4.58 -6.12
CA ASP A 93 -17.57 -3.82 -5.60
C ASP A 93 -18.77 -4.00 -6.55
N ALA A 94 -19.99 -3.95 -6.01
CA ALA A 94 -21.22 -4.13 -6.79
C ALA A 94 -21.57 -2.93 -7.70
N ASP A 95 -20.92 -1.78 -7.50
CA ASP A 95 -21.31 -0.48 -8.07
C ASP A 95 -20.73 -0.19 -9.48
N LEU A 96 -20.16 -1.21 -10.14
CA LEU A 96 -19.53 -1.13 -11.46
C LEU A 96 -18.33 -0.16 -11.56
N SER A 97 -17.80 0.30 -10.42
CA SER A 97 -16.60 1.15 -10.41
C SER A 97 -15.31 0.39 -10.74
N HIS A 98 -15.35 -0.93 -10.61
CA HIS A 98 -14.28 -1.86 -10.94
C HIS A 98 -14.64 -2.61 -12.24
N PRO A 99 -13.72 -2.68 -13.22
CA PRO A 99 -13.98 -3.31 -14.51
C PRO A 99 -13.90 -4.85 -14.42
N PRO A 100 -15.02 -5.60 -14.56
CA PRO A 100 -15.01 -7.07 -14.54
C PRO A 100 -14.13 -7.66 -15.65
N GLU A 101 -13.86 -6.92 -16.73
CA GLU A 101 -13.00 -7.33 -17.84
C GLU A 101 -11.55 -7.58 -17.41
N HIS A 102 -11.13 -7.09 -16.24
CA HIS A 102 -9.80 -7.35 -15.69
C HIS A 102 -9.70 -8.68 -14.93
N ILE A 103 -10.82 -9.34 -14.63
CA ILE A 103 -10.85 -10.62 -13.91
C ILE A 103 -9.93 -11.68 -14.56
N PRO A 104 -9.94 -11.91 -15.90
CA PRO A 104 -9.08 -12.92 -16.52
C PRO A 104 -7.59 -12.61 -16.35
N LEU A 105 -7.20 -11.33 -16.45
CA LEU A 105 -5.83 -10.89 -16.26
C LEU A 105 -5.39 -11.08 -14.80
N MET A 106 -6.24 -10.71 -13.83
CA MET A 106 -5.95 -10.90 -12.41
C MET A 106 -5.79 -12.39 -12.06
N LEU A 107 -6.66 -13.24 -12.60
CA LEU A 107 -6.58 -14.70 -12.42
C LEU A 107 -5.29 -15.26 -13.04
N ALA A 108 -4.91 -14.80 -14.24
CA ALA A 108 -3.67 -15.22 -14.89
C ALA A 108 -2.43 -14.84 -14.07
N GLU A 109 -2.39 -13.63 -13.52
CA GLU A 109 -1.27 -13.17 -12.67
C GLU A 109 -1.16 -13.95 -11.36
N ILE A 110 -2.28 -14.32 -10.72
CA ILE A 110 -2.25 -15.21 -9.55
C ILE A 110 -1.70 -16.59 -9.94
N ARG A 111 -2.16 -17.15 -11.06
CA ARG A 111 -1.69 -18.44 -11.59
C ARG A 111 -0.22 -18.41 -12.00
N ALA A 112 0.29 -17.26 -12.43
CA ALA A 112 1.71 -17.05 -12.74
C ALA A 112 2.61 -17.02 -11.49
N GLY A 113 2.03 -17.07 -10.29
CA GLY A 113 2.76 -17.24 -9.04
C GLY A 113 2.53 -16.13 -8.01
N ASN A 114 1.92 -15.00 -8.38
CA ASN A 114 1.68 -13.90 -7.45
C ASN A 114 0.69 -14.32 -6.35
N ASP A 115 0.98 -13.96 -5.11
CA ASP A 115 0.09 -14.29 -3.98
C ASP A 115 -1.11 -13.35 -3.89
N ILE A 116 -0.90 -12.09 -4.27
CA ILE A 116 -1.91 -11.04 -4.31
C ILE A 116 -1.75 -10.24 -5.61
N VAL A 117 -2.87 -9.93 -6.27
CA VAL A 117 -2.93 -9.05 -7.43
C VAL A 117 -3.91 -7.92 -7.14
N ILE A 118 -3.46 -6.67 -7.26
CA ILE A 118 -4.24 -5.48 -6.88
C ILE A 118 -4.57 -4.67 -8.14
N GLY A 119 -5.84 -4.38 -8.36
CA GLY A 119 -6.23 -3.31 -9.28
C GLY A 119 -5.86 -1.96 -8.66
N SER A 120 -4.99 -1.20 -9.30
CA SER A 120 -4.37 0.01 -8.75
C SER A 120 -4.70 1.25 -9.57
N ARG A 121 -5.22 2.28 -8.90
CA ARG A 121 -5.59 3.58 -9.52
C ARG A 121 -4.40 4.52 -9.65
N TYR A 122 -3.35 4.29 -8.87
CA TYR A 122 -2.25 5.24 -8.66
C TYR A 122 -0.92 4.79 -9.26
N MET A 123 -0.89 3.64 -9.93
CA MET A 123 0.25 3.21 -10.74
C MET A 123 0.13 3.74 -12.18
N GLU A 124 1.23 3.64 -12.94
CA GLU A 124 1.26 4.04 -14.35
C GLU A 124 0.21 3.27 -15.17
N GLY A 125 -0.55 3.98 -16.00
CA GLY A 125 -1.71 3.47 -16.74
C GLY A 125 -3.02 3.46 -15.95
N GLY A 126 -2.98 3.64 -14.62
CA GLY A 126 -4.16 3.74 -13.76
C GLY A 126 -4.76 5.15 -13.76
N GLY A 127 -6.01 5.26 -13.35
CA GLY A 127 -6.70 6.56 -13.38
C GLY A 127 -7.94 6.64 -12.51
N ILE A 128 -8.42 7.87 -12.33
CA ILE A 128 -9.68 8.18 -11.65
C ILE A 128 -10.43 9.20 -12.49
N LYS A 129 -11.60 8.81 -13.00
CA LYS A 129 -12.48 9.68 -13.77
C LYS A 129 -13.45 10.43 -12.85
N LYS A 130 -13.55 11.74 -13.09
CA LYS A 130 -14.65 12.60 -12.59
C LYS A 130 -14.79 12.72 -11.06
N TRP A 131 -13.73 12.53 -10.27
CA TRP A 131 -13.80 12.79 -8.83
C TRP A 131 -13.75 14.29 -8.49
N PRO A 132 -14.60 14.77 -7.55
CA PRO A 132 -14.43 16.06 -6.92
C PRO A 132 -13.05 16.16 -6.25
N LEU A 133 -12.40 17.32 -6.33
CA LEU A 133 -11.05 17.54 -5.79
C LEU A 133 -10.93 17.15 -4.31
N LYS A 134 -11.94 17.47 -3.50
CA LYS A 134 -11.99 17.10 -2.07
C LYS A 134 -11.87 15.58 -1.86
N ARG A 135 -12.59 14.77 -2.65
CA ARG A 135 -12.53 13.31 -2.56
C ARG A 135 -11.15 12.79 -2.99
N ARG A 136 -10.56 13.40 -4.02
CA ARG A 136 -9.20 13.08 -4.48
C ARG A 136 -8.16 13.34 -3.40
N ILE A 137 -8.22 14.48 -2.71
CA ILE A 137 -7.30 14.81 -1.62
C ILE A 137 -7.43 13.81 -0.46
N ILE A 138 -8.67 13.51 -0.04
CA ILE A 138 -8.92 12.54 1.06
C ILE A 138 -8.36 11.16 0.67
N SER A 139 -8.61 10.72 -0.56
CA SER A 139 -8.11 9.42 -1.04
C SER A 139 -6.59 9.38 -1.13
N LEU A 140 -5.95 10.45 -1.60
CA LEU A 140 -4.48 10.56 -1.61
C LEU A 140 -3.91 10.52 -0.18
N GLY A 141 -4.56 11.19 0.77
CA GLY A 141 -4.16 11.14 2.19
C GLY A 141 -4.29 9.75 2.78
N ALA A 142 -5.41 9.06 2.54
CA ALA A 142 -5.61 7.67 2.99
C ALA A 142 -4.57 6.73 2.36
N THR A 143 -4.36 6.85 1.05
CA THR A 143 -3.35 6.08 0.30
C THR A 143 -1.95 6.34 0.86
N PHE A 144 -1.60 7.60 1.11
CA PHE A 144 -0.32 7.97 1.73
C PHE A 144 -0.11 7.27 3.07
N LEU A 145 -1.11 7.28 3.96
CA LEU A 145 -1.02 6.60 5.26
C LEU A 145 -0.84 5.08 5.10
N GLY A 146 -1.57 4.43 4.19
CA GLY A 146 -1.40 3.00 3.92
C GLY A 146 0.00 2.68 3.38
N ARG A 147 0.55 3.57 2.55
CA ARG A 147 1.90 3.47 1.99
C ARG A 147 3.02 3.73 3.00
N LEU A 148 2.72 4.21 4.20
CA LEU A 148 3.70 4.21 5.29
C LEU A 148 4.02 2.78 5.73
N LEU A 149 3.02 1.88 5.71
CA LEU A 149 3.20 0.47 6.04
C LEU A 149 3.60 -0.37 4.81
N PHE A 150 3.09 0.00 3.64
CA PHE A 150 3.31 -0.73 2.37
C PHE A 150 3.89 0.19 1.28
N PRO A 151 5.15 0.65 1.41
CA PRO A 151 5.71 1.68 0.55
C PRO A 151 5.86 1.27 -0.92
N GLU A 152 5.95 -0.04 -1.19
CA GLU A 152 6.06 -0.62 -2.54
C GLU A 152 4.71 -0.76 -3.25
N ILE A 153 3.57 -0.60 -2.56
CA ILE A 153 2.23 -0.74 -3.16
C ILE A 153 1.70 0.67 -3.46
N HIS A 154 1.28 0.94 -4.68
CA HIS A 154 0.76 2.26 -5.08
C HIS A 154 -0.66 2.49 -4.54
N ASP A 155 -1.49 1.44 -4.49
CA ASP A 155 -2.87 1.52 -4.01
C ASP A 155 -3.23 0.44 -2.96
N PRO A 156 -2.68 0.53 -1.73
CA PRO A 156 -2.96 -0.44 -0.65
C PRO A 156 -4.38 -0.35 -0.08
N VAL A 157 -5.22 0.53 -0.62
CA VAL A 157 -6.59 0.81 -0.16
C VAL A 157 -7.65 0.49 -1.22
N SER A 158 -7.25 -0.21 -2.28
CA SER A 158 -8.14 -0.69 -3.35
C SER A 158 -9.15 -1.71 -2.81
N GLY A 159 -10.37 -1.64 -3.33
CA GLY A 159 -11.41 -2.67 -3.13
C GLY A 159 -11.38 -3.75 -4.21
N PHE A 160 -10.49 -3.61 -5.20
CA PHE A 160 -10.38 -4.52 -6.34
C PHE A 160 -9.07 -5.28 -6.28
N PHE A 161 -9.11 -6.53 -5.83
CA PHE A 161 -7.92 -7.36 -5.70
C PHE A 161 -8.26 -8.85 -5.76
N ALA A 162 -7.30 -9.65 -6.22
CA ALA A 162 -7.31 -11.09 -6.17
C ALA A 162 -6.26 -11.59 -5.18
N VAL A 163 -6.53 -12.72 -4.54
CA VAL A 163 -5.68 -13.29 -3.48
C VAL A 163 -5.81 -14.79 -3.42
N LYS A 164 -4.71 -15.50 -3.17
CA LYS A 164 -4.75 -16.95 -2.90
C LYS A 164 -5.35 -17.21 -1.50
N ARG A 165 -6.13 -18.28 -1.36
CA ARG A 165 -6.69 -18.73 -0.07
C ARG A 165 -5.63 -18.78 1.03
N GLY A 166 -4.47 -19.37 0.74
CA GLY A 166 -3.37 -19.53 1.70
C GLY A 166 -2.84 -18.23 2.30
N VAL A 167 -3.08 -17.07 1.67
CA VAL A 167 -2.72 -15.76 2.23
C VAL A 167 -3.61 -15.39 3.42
N VAL A 168 -4.89 -15.77 3.38
CA VAL A 168 -5.92 -15.31 4.34
C VAL A 168 -6.42 -16.40 5.30
N ASP A 169 -6.21 -17.68 5.00
CA ASP A 169 -6.82 -18.81 5.72
C ASP A 169 -6.47 -18.87 7.22
N HIS A 170 -5.24 -18.47 7.58
CA HIS A 170 -4.76 -18.41 8.96
C HIS A 170 -4.47 -16.99 9.44
N ALA A 171 -4.84 -15.99 8.64
CA ALA A 171 -4.64 -14.59 8.99
C ALA A 171 -5.68 -14.19 10.06
N PRO A 172 -5.28 -13.57 11.18
CA PRO A 172 -6.21 -13.10 12.21
C PRO A 172 -6.87 -11.77 11.78
N LEU A 173 -7.60 -11.82 10.65
CA LEU A 173 -8.31 -10.69 10.07
C LEU A 173 -9.38 -10.20 11.05
N ARG A 174 -9.29 -8.93 11.46
CA ARG A 174 -10.29 -8.24 12.28
C ARG A 174 -10.53 -6.88 11.66
N PRO A 175 -11.02 -6.84 10.41
CA PRO A 175 -11.03 -5.62 9.66
C PRO A 175 -12.02 -4.62 10.26
N ARG A 176 -11.68 -3.33 10.13
CA ARG A 176 -12.54 -2.22 10.54
C ARG A 176 -12.95 -1.45 9.29
N GLY A 177 -14.24 -1.07 9.21
CA GLY A 177 -14.75 -0.29 8.08
C GLY A 177 -14.66 -1.04 6.74
N TYR A 178 -14.07 -0.41 5.73
CA TYR A 178 -14.21 -0.80 4.32
C TYR A 178 -12.87 -0.99 3.58
N LYS A 179 -11.73 -1.00 4.29
CA LYS A 179 -10.38 -1.17 3.69
C LYS A 179 -9.81 -2.56 3.98
N ILE A 180 -10.50 -3.59 3.51
CA ILE A 180 -10.12 -4.99 3.73
C ILE A 180 -8.73 -5.34 3.15
N LEU A 181 -8.34 -4.77 2.01
CA LEU A 181 -7.03 -5.03 1.41
C LEU A 181 -5.88 -4.64 2.36
N LEU A 182 -6.02 -3.56 3.12
CA LEU A 182 -5.01 -3.15 4.10
C LEU A 182 -4.84 -4.21 5.21
N GLU A 183 -5.94 -4.86 5.61
CA GLU A 183 -5.92 -5.96 6.57
C GLU A 183 -5.23 -7.20 5.99
N VAL A 184 -5.57 -7.57 4.74
CA VAL A 184 -4.98 -8.70 4.03
C VAL A 184 -3.47 -8.50 3.85
N LEU A 185 -3.04 -7.29 3.48
CA LEU A 185 -1.62 -6.95 3.35
C LEU A 185 -0.89 -6.98 4.70
N GLY A 186 -1.54 -6.52 5.77
CA GLY A 186 -0.92 -6.42 7.10
C GLY A 186 -0.82 -7.75 7.86
N LYS A 187 -1.82 -8.62 7.70
CA LYS A 187 -1.98 -9.83 8.52
C LYS A 187 -1.95 -11.13 7.72
N GLY A 188 -2.08 -11.05 6.40
CA GLY A 188 -1.94 -12.21 5.53
C GLY A 188 -0.49 -12.67 5.39
N THR A 189 -0.33 -13.94 5.02
CA THR A 189 1.00 -14.52 4.74
C THR A 189 1.26 -14.53 3.24
N TRP A 190 2.10 -13.62 2.76
CA TRP A 190 2.36 -13.43 1.33
C TRP A 190 3.82 -13.00 1.09
N HIS A 191 4.31 -13.28 -0.12
CA HIS A 191 5.67 -12.94 -0.55
C HIS A 191 5.69 -12.08 -1.81
N THR A 192 4.67 -12.23 -2.66
CA THR A 192 4.61 -11.56 -3.97
C THR A 192 3.29 -10.81 -4.16
N VAL A 193 3.41 -9.56 -4.59
CA VAL A 193 2.28 -8.69 -4.93
C VAL A 193 2.51 -8.11 -6.31
N LYS A 194 1.48 -8.16 -7.16
CA LYS A 194 1.45 -7.46 -8.45
C LYS A 194 0.36 -6.41 -8.45
N GLU A 195 0.63 -5.24 -9.03
CA GLU A 195 -0.40 -4.24 -9.31
C GLU A 195 -0.69 -4.22 -10.81
N ILE A 196 -1.98 -4.08 -11.16
CA ILE A 196 -2.48 -3.90 -12.52
C ILE A 196 -3.20 -2.56 -12.57
N PRO A 197 -2.91 -1.68 -13.56
CA PRO A 197 -3.58 -0.41 -13.67
C PRO A 197 -5.05 -0.60 -14.04
N PHE A 198 -5.93 0.19 -13.45
CA PHE A 198 -7.29 0.35 -13.96
C PHE A 198 -7.78 1.78 -13.79
N GLU A 199 -8.82 2.12 -14.54
CA GLU A 199 -9.48 3.41 -14.43
C GLU A 199 -10.75 3.31 -13.58
N PHE A 200 -10.76 4.01 -12.44
CA PHE A 200 -11.90 4.06 -11.55
C PHE A 200 -12.95 5.04 -12.07
N VAL A 201 -14.17 4.55 -12.27
CA VAL A 201 -15.33 5.36 -12.67
C VAL A 201 -16.25 5.52 -11.47
N ASP A 202 -16.65 6.76 -11.16
CA ASP A 202 -17.53 7.01 -10.04
C ASP A 202 -18.94 6.46 -10.28
N ARG A 203 -19.64 6.15 -9.19
CA ARG A 203 -21.01 5.63 -9.20
C ARG A 203 -21.91 6.58 -10.00
N ALA A 204 -22.71 6.04 -10.90
CA ALA A 204 -23.77 6.83 -11.55
C ALA A 204 -24.86 7.23 -10.54
N ILE A 205 -25.08 6.40 -9.50
CA ILE A 205 -26.18 6.53 -8.54
C ILE A 205 -25.69 6.14 -7.14
N GLY A 206 -25.94 6.99 -6.14
CA GLY A 206 -25.67 6.70 -4.72
C GLY A 206 -24.80 7.75 -4.02
N SER A 207 -25.14 8.08 -2.77
CA SER A 207 -24.39 9.05 -1.97
C SER A 207 -23.48 8.35 -0.95
N SER A 208 -22.18 8.22 -1.27
CA SER A 208 -21.19 7.84 -0.26
C SER A 208 -20.78 9.08 0.53
N LYS A 209 -21.34 9.24 1.74
CA LYS A 209 -20.87 10.25 2.70
C LYS A 209 -19.66 9.67 3.45
N LEU A 210 -18.45 9.86 2.92
CA LEU A 210 -17.21 9.67 3.67
C LEU A 210 -17.22 10.60 4.89
N GLY A 211 -17.61 10.08 6.05
CA GLY A 211 -17.68 10.83 7.30
C GLY A 211 -16.35 10.88 8.05
N TRP A 212 -16.26 11.71 9.09
CA TRP A 212 -15.08 11.77 9.97
C TRP A 212 -14.81 10.43 10.69
N ARG A 213 -15.88 9.70 11.06
CA ARG A 213 -15.78 8.36 11.69
C ARG A 213 -14.98 7.37 10.84
N THR A 214 -15.25 7.35 9.54
CA THR A 214 -14.52 6.56 8.55
C THR A 214 -13.02 6.85 8.55
N ILE A 215 -12.62 8.11 8.72
CA ILE A 215 -11.20 8.49 8.78
C ILE A 215 -10.56 7.95 10.07
N ILE A 216 -11.26 8.07 11.21
CA ILE A 216 -10.79 7.52 12.49
C ILE A 216 -10.66 5.99 12.42
N GLU A 217 -11.66 5.30 11.88
CA GLU A 217 -11.64 3.83 11.73
C GLU A 217 -10.47 3.38 10.87
N TYR A 218 -10.22 4.08 9.76
CA TYR A 218 -9.08 3.81 8.90
C TYR A 218 -7.75 4.04 9.62
N ALA A 219 -7.60 5.16 10.33
CA ALA A 219 -6.40 5.43 11.12
C ALA A 219 -6.18 4.38 12.21
N ALA A 220 -7.25 3.95 12.89
CA ALA A 220 -7.21 2.88 13.87
C ALA A 220 -6.79 1.54 13.24
N GLN A 221 -7.23 1.25 12.01
CA GLN A 221 -6.81 0.05 11.28
C GLN A 221 -5.33 0.09 10.88
N VAL A 222 -4.82 1.24 10.42
CA VAL A 222 -3.38 1.43 10.16
C VAL A 222 -2.57 1.18 11.44
N LEU A 223 -3.00 1.76 12.57
CA LEU A 223 -2.34 1.54 13.87
C LEU A 223 -2.43 0.08 14.34
N ASP A 224 -3.54 -0.61 14.07
CA ASP A 224 -3.70 -2.02 14.40
C ASP A 224 -2.72 -2.90 13.63
N ASN A 225 -2.56 -2.67 12.32
CA ASN A 225 -1.58 -3.36 11.49
C ASN A 225 -0.14 -3.06 11.94
N ALA A 226 0.15 -1.80 12.30
CA ALA A 226 1.45 -1.43 12.86
C ALA A 226 1.73 -2.18 14.18
N ARG A 227 0.76 -2.24 15.10
CA ARG A 227 0.88 -3.00 16.36
C ARG A 227 1.00 -4.49 16.14
N PHE A 228 0.22 -5.05 15.22
CA PHE A 228 0.28 -6.46 14.85
C PHE A 228 1.67 -6.84 14.38
N SER A 229 2.29 -6.00 13.54
CA SER A 229 3.64 -6.24 13.02
C SER A 229 4.71 -6.33 14.10
N TRP A 230 4.52 -5.63 15.23
CA TRP A 230 5.45 -5.66 16.36
C TRP A 230 5.49 -7.01 17.07
N ASN A 231 4.39 -7.77 17.02
CA ASN A 231 4.31 -9.12 17.60
C ASN A 231 4.56 -10.22 16.55
N HIS A 232 4.64 -9.86 15.26
CA HIS A 232 4.76 -10.79 14.14
C HIS A 232 5.93 -10.38 13.25
N HIS A 233 7.15 -10.74 13.68
CA HIS A 233 8.40 -10.37 13.00
C HIS A 233 8.54 -10.95 11.57
N GLY A 234 7.68 -11.89 11.18
CA GLY A 234 7.61 -12.37 9.80
C GLY A 234 6.84 -11.46 8.84
N SER A 235 6.06 -10.50 9.36
CA SER A 235 5.22 -9.62 8.54
C SER A 235 6.02 -8.65 7.67
N VAL A 236 5.46 -8.25 6.53
CA VAL A 236 6.09 -7.28 5.62
C VAL A 236 6.29 -5.92 6.29
N VAL A 237 5.34 -5.49 7.12
CA VAL A 237 5.42 -4.24 7.86
C VAL A 237 6.59 -4.25 8.85
N TRP A 238 6.84 -5.37 9.54
CA TRP A 238 7.99 -5.49 10.43
C TRP A 238 9.32 -5.35 9.70
N GLN A 239 9.43 -5.92 8.49
CA GLN A 239 10.62 -5.77 7.67
C GLN A 239 10.89 -4.30 7.31
N GLU A 240 9.85 -3.48 7.13
CA GLU A 240 10.01 -2.04 6.94
C GLU A 240 10.44 -1.32 8.23
N TRP A 241 9.94 -1.72 9.41
CA TRP A 241 10.45 -1.21 10.68
C TRP A 241 11.92 -1.52 10.89
N VAL A 242 12.35 -2.75 10.58
CA VAL A 242 13.77 -3.15 10.65
C VAL A 242 14.63 -2.26 9.76
N LYS A 243 14.19 -1.94 8.54
CA LYS A 243 14.91 -1.02 7.65
C LYS A 243 15.00 0.38 8.25
N LEU A 244 13.91 0.90 8.82
CA LEU A 244 13.89 2.20 9.48
C LEU A 244 14.87 2.25 10.66
N PHE A 245 14.88 1.23 11.52
CA PHE A 245 15.80 1.17 12.65
C PHE A 245 17.26 1.04 12.23
N ARG A 246 17.56 0.19 11.24
CA ARG A 246 18.92 0.09 10.68
C ARG A 246 19.37 1.41 10.07
N PHE A 247 18.51 2.08 9.32
CA PHE A 247 18.78 3.41 8.76
C PHE A 247 19.07 4.44 9.86
N GLY A 248 18.32 4.41 10.96
CA GLY A 248 18.57 5.23 12.16
C GLY A 248 19.92 4.95 12.82
N ILE A 249 20.25 3.67 13.03
CA ILE A 249 21.55 3.26 13.59
C ILE A 249 22.69 3.73 12.70
N VAL A 250 22.58 3.54 11.38
CA VAL A 250 23.59 4.01 10.43
C VAL A 250 23.74 5.53 10.53
N GLY A 251 22.64 6.29 10.56
CA GLY A 251 22.67 7.74 10.76
C GLY A 251 23.42 8.16 12.03
N LEU A 252 23.18 7.49 13.16
CA LEU A 252 23.89 7.74 14.41
C LEU A 252 25.40 7.43 14.30
N THR A 253 25.77 6.33 13.62
CA THR A 253 27.19 6.04 13.36
C THR A 253 27.85 7.10 12.50
N GLY A 254 27.12 7.67 11.53
CA GLY A 254 27.60 8.77 10.71
C GLY A 254 27.95 10.01 11.54
N ILE A 255 27.16 10.34 12.57
CA ILE A 255 27.48 11.45 13.48
C ILE A 255 28.81 11.18 14.19
N ILE A 256 29.01 9.97 14.72
CA ILE A 256 30.26 9.58 15.39
C ILE A 256 31.45 9.64 14.43
N VAL A 257 31.29 9.14 13.20
CA VAL A 257 32.32 9.20 12.15
C VAL A 257 32.66 10.65 11.80
N ASN A 258 31.66 11.51 11.63
CA ASN A 258 31.86 12.92 11.32
C ASN A 258 32.67 13.62 12.42
N GLU A 259 32.24 13.50 13.68
CA GLU A 259 32.93 14.16 14.80
C GLU A 259 34.33 13.60 15.02
N GLY A 260 34.51 12.28 14.92
CA GLY A 260 35.82 11.63 15.05
C GLY A 260 36.80 12.08 13.96
N LEU A 261 36.36 12.15 12.71
CA LEU A 261 37.17 12.64 11.59
C LEU A 261 37.49 14.13 11.74
N LEU A 262 36.54 14.94 12.18
CA LEU A 262 36.74 16.37 12.37
C LEU A 262 37.81 16.63 13.44
N ILE A 263 37.73 15.92 14.57
CA ILE A 263 38.73 15.98 15.64
C ILE A 263 40.09 15.52 15.12
N TYR A 264 40.14 14.40 14.40
CA TYR A 264 41.40 13.87 13.86
C TYR A 264 42.07 14.85 12.88
N LEU A 265 41.31 15.33 11.89
CA LEU A 265 41.81 16.23 10.86
C LEU A 265 42.25 17.57 11.43
N ARG A 266 41.55 18.06 12.46
CA ARG A 266 41.88 19.33 13.11
C ARG A 266 43.09 19.22 14.04
N SER A 267 43.13 18.20 14.90
CA SER A 267 44.10 18.09 15.99
C SER A 267 45.40 17.38 15.58
N TYR A 268 45.34 16.44 14.62
CA TYR A 268 46.50 15.65 14.23
C TYR A 268 46.99 15.98 12.83
N ALA A 269 46.08 16.07 11.85
CA ALA A 269 46.47 16.37 10.47
C ALA A 269 46.56 17.89 10.16
N GLN A 270 46.22 18.75 11.13
CA GLN A 270 46.37 20.21 11.07
C GLN A 270 45.66 20.89 9.89
N PHE A 271 44.56 20.32 9.39
CA PHE A 271 43.73 20.97 8.38
C PHE A 271 43.02 22.20 8.96
N ALA A 272 42.79 23.22 8.12
CA ALA A 272 41.93 24.35 8.46
C ALA A 272 40.49 23.88 8.71
N LEU A 273 39.80 24.48 9.70
CA LEU A 273 38.48 24.04 10.14
C LEU A 273 37.45 23.88 9.00
N PRO A 274 37.31 24.83 8.05
CA PRO A 274 36.35 24.68 6.95
C PRO A 274 36.68 23.51 6.02
N VAL A 275 37.97 23.20 5.82
CA VAL A 275 38.41 22.08 4.99
C VAL A 275 38.18 20.76 5.73
N ALA A 276 38.53 20.71 7.01
CA ALA A 276 38.31 19.54 7.86
C ALA A 276 36.82 19.19 7.98
N SER A 277 35.94 20.18 8.10
CA SER A 277 34.49 19.94 8.20
C SER A 277 33.90 19.38 6.91
N ILE A 278 34.25 19.94 5.75
CA ILE A 278 33.78 19.44 4.45
C ILE A 278 34.21 17.98 4.25
N ILE A 279 35.49 17.66 4.49
CA ILE A 279 36.01 16.31 4.35
C ILE A 279 35.30 15.34 5.30
N SER A 280 35.09 15.73 6.56
CA SER A 280 34.45 14.88 7.57
C SER A 280 32.99 14.58 7.22
N ILE A 281 32.26 15.58 6.74
CA ILE A 281 30.85 15.45 6.31
C ILE A 281 30.77 14.48 5.13
N GLU A 282 31.58 14.67 4.09
CA GLU A 282 31.54 13.81 2.89
C GLU A 282 31.93 12.36 3.20
N LEU A 283 32.96 12.14 4.03
CA LEU A 283 33.35 10.80 4.44
C LEU A 283 32.31 10.14 5.35
N SER A 284 31.63 10.91 6.20
CA SER A 284 30.49 10.42 6.99
C SER A 284 29.32 10.02 6.11
N ILE A 285 28.96 10.83 5.10
CA ILE A 285 27.90 10.49 4.15
C ILE A 285 28.27 9.23 3.35
N LEU A 286 29.53 9.10 2.92
CA LEU A 286 30.02 7.91 2.23
C LEU A 286 29.94 6.66 3.13
N SER A 287 30.33 6.77 4.40
CA SER A 287 30.19 5.70 5.39
C SER A 287 28.71 5.28 5.55
N ASN A 288 27.82 6.26 5.69
CA ASN A 288 26.37 6.00 5.78
C ASN A 288 25.83 5.32 4.52
N PHE A 289 26.28 5.74 3.34
CA PHE A 289 25.90 5.11 2.08
C PHE A 289 26.34 3.64 2.05
N ILE A 290 27.61 3.35 2.33
CA ILE A 290 28.18 1.99 2.30
C ILE A 290 27.39 1.07 3.23
N LEU A 291 27.16 1.49 4.48
CA LEU A 291 26.42 0.69 5.45
C LEU A 291 24.97 0.49 5.03
N ASN A 292 24.30 1.50 4.49
CA ASN A 292 22.93 1.36 4.01
C ASN A 292 22.83 0.43 2.80
N ASP A 293 23.77 0.52 1.86
CA ASP A 293 23.81 -0.32 0.66
C ASP A 293 24.12 -1.79 1.02
N SER A 294 25.06 -2.03 1.94
CA SER A 294 25.51 -3.38 2.29
C SER A 294 24.67 -4.07 3.38
N TRP A 295 23.91 -3.32 4.19
CA TRP A 295 23.20 -3.87 5.35
C TRP A 295 21.71 -3.48 5.43
N THR A 296 21.38 -2.19 5.34
CA THR A 296 19.98 -1.73 5.47
C THR A 296 19.13 -2.18 4.29
N PHE A 297 19.64 -2.04 3.07
CA PHE A 297 18.90 -2.26 1.82
C PHE A 297 19.50 -3.36 0.93
N LYS A 298 20.37 -4.22 1.48
CA LYS A 298 21.10 -5.29 0.78
C LYS A 298 20.27 -6.16 -0.17
N THR A 299 18.99 -6.36 0.11
CA THR A 299 18.15 -7.39 -0.52
C THR A 299 17.54 -6.98 -1.86
N GLY A 300 17.80 -7.78 -2.89
CA GLY A 300 17.15 -7.72 -4.21
C GLY A 300 18.00 -7.02 -5.27
N GLN A 301 17.57 -7.12 -6.53
CA GLN A 301 18.11 -6.28 -7.58
C GLN A 301 17.50 -4.88 -7.48
N HIS A 302 18.33 -3.85 -7.63
CA HIS A 302 17.89 -2.46 -7.56
C HIS A 302 17.65 -1.89 -8.96
N ALA A 303 16.68 -0.98 -9.08
CA ALA A 303 16.40 -0.25 -10.31
C ALA A 303 17.59 0.61 -10.76
N LEU A 304 18.40 1.09 -9.81
CA LEU A 304 19.71 1.66 -10.05
C LEU A 304 20.79 0.57 -9.86
N PRO A 305 21.26 -0.07 -10.95
CA PRO A 305 22.11 -1.25 -10.83
C PRO A 305 23.51 -0.91 -10.28
N HIS A 306 24.06 0.25 -10.64
CA HIS A 306 25.43 0.61 -10.26
C HIS A 306 25.49 1.38 -8.93
N TRP A 307 26.46 1.04 -8.10
CA TRP A 307 26.64 1.65 -6.77
C TRP A 307 26.84 3.17 -6.83
N TRP A 308 27.54 3.68 -7.85
CA TRP A 308 27.78 5.13 -7.99
C TRP A 308 26.50 5.91 -8.31
N GLN A 309 25.54 5.32 -9.04
CA GLN A 309 24.23 5.94 -9.28
C GLN A 309 23.44 6.05 -7.98
N ARG A 310 23.51 5.00 -7.14
CA ARG A 310 22.89 5.00 -5.81
C ARG A 310 23.58 6.00 -4.88
N LEU A 311 24.90 6.12 -4.93
CA LEU A 311 25.64 7.13 -4.16
C LEU A 311 25.23 8.55 -4.56
N LEU A 312 25.17 8.85 -5.86
CA LEU A 312 24.72 10.17 -6.34
C LEU A 312 23.27 10.46 -5.91
N SER A 313 22.38 9.47 -6.04
CA SER A 313 21.00 9.59 -5.56
C SER A 313 20.95 9.85 -4.06
N PHE A 314 21.71 9.09 -3.26
CA PHE A 314 21.78 9.24 -1.80
C PHE A 314 22.27 10.63 -1.39
N GLN A 315 23.27 11.17 -2.10
CA GLN A 315 23.78 12.52 -1.88
C GLN A 315 22.72 13.59 -2.13
N VAL A 316 22.04 13.53 -3.28
CA VAL A 316 20.96 14.46 -3.63
C VAL A 316 19.83 14.40 -2.60
N VAL A 317 19.45 13.20 -2.15
CA VAL A 317 18.40 13.04 -1.13
C VAL A 317 18.85 13.63 0.20
N SER A 318 20.10 13.38 0.61
CA SER A 318 20.69 13.89 1.86
C SER A 318 20.76 15.42 1.89
N LEU A 319 21.14 16.05 0.78
CA LEU A 319 21.09 17.52 0.62
C LEU A 319 19.66 18.05 0.74
N GLY A 320 18.69 17.37 0.13
CA GLY A 320 17.27 17.70 0.29
C GLY A 320 16.82 17.61 1.76
N GLY A 321 17.25 16.59 2.49
CA GLY A 321 16.99 16.44 3.92
C GLY A 321 17.59 17.59 4.75
N ALA A 322 18.83 17.99 4.46
CA ALA A 322 19.48 19.12 5.12
C ALA A 322 18.73 20.45 4.86
N ALA A 323 18.29 20.69 3.63
CA ALA A 323 17.49 21.85 3.28
C ALA A 323 16.12 21.85 4.00
N ILE A 324 15.46 20.69 4.10
CA ILE A 324 14.21 20.53 4.85
C ILE A 324 14.41 20.87 6.33
N ASN A 325 15.47 20.36 6.96
CA ASN A 325 15.80 20.67 8.35
C ASN A 325 15.98 22.19 8.54
N PHE A 326 16.77 22.81 7.67
CA PHE A 326 17.01 24.26 7.71
C PHE A 326 15.71 25.06 7.60
N VAL A 327 14.83 24.71 6.66
CA VAL A 327 13.55 25.40 6.46
C VAL A 327 12.64 25.23 7.68
N ILE A 328 12.50 24.01 8.21
CA ILE A 328 11.63 23.74 9.36
C ILE A 328 12.12 24.47 10.61
N LEU A 329 13.43 24.40 10.89
CA LEU A 329 14.04 25.10 12.01
C LEU A 329 13.72 26.60 11.96
N ASN A 330 14.01 27.26 10.84
CA ASN A 330 13.82 28.70 10.71
C ASN A 330 12.33 29.07 10.68
N ALA A 331 11.48 28.29 10.00
CA ALA A 331 10.04 28.52 9.97
C ALA A 331 9.43 28.49 11.38
N LEU A 332 9.72 27.44 12.15
CA LEU A 332 9.18 27.28 13.49
C LEU A 332 9.78 28.27 14.49
N ALA A 333 11.10 28.49 14.44
CA ALA A 333 11.77 29.36 15.39
C ALA A 333 11.48 30.85 15.16
N LEU A 334 11.51 31.31 13.91
CA LEU A 334 11.43 32.74 13.60
C LEU A 334 9.99 33.23 13.35
N TYR A 335 9.11 32.38 12.81
CA TYR A 335 7.76 32.81 12.41
C TYR A 335 6.65 32.26 13.30
N VAL A 336 6.81 31.06 13.86
CA VAL A 336 5.82 30.46 14.78
C VAL A 336 6.14 30.78 16.24
N GLY A 337 7.40 31.11 16.55
CA GLY A 337 7.87 31.40 17.92
C GLY A 337 8.11 30.15 18.77
N VAL A 338 8.34 29.00 18.14
CA VAL A 338 8.75 27.76 18.83
C VAL A 338 10.20 27.90 19.29
N ASP A 339 10.54 27.39 20.47
CA ASP A 339 11.93 27.36 20.94
C ASP A 339 12.86 26.69 19.89
N TYR A 340 14.01 27.30 19.62
CA TYR A 340 14.89 26.85 18.53
C TYR A 340 15.42 25.43 18.72
N ARG A 341 15.55 24.94 19.97
CA ARG A 341 16.02 23.58 20.25
C ARG A 341 14.92 22.58 19.88
N VAL A 342 13.68 22.89 20.25
CA VAL A 342 12.50 22.10 19.86
C VAL A 342 12.32 22.11 18.35
N ALA A 343 12.41 23.29 17.71
CA ALA A 343 12.33 23.43 16.27
C ALA A 343 13.42 22.63 15.55
N ASN A 344 14.66 22.62 16.07
CA ASN A 344 15.76 21.84 15.50
C ASN A 344 15.53 20.33 15.60
N ILE A 345 15.04 19.84 16.75
CA ILE A 345 14.69 18.42 16.91
C ILE A 345 13.59 18.02 15.90
N LEU A 346 12.55 18.84 15.74
CA LEU A 346 11.49 18.60 14.76
C LEU A 346 12.02 18.59 13.33
N GLY A 347 12.89 19.54 12.98
CA GLY A 347 13.54 19.58 11.67
C GLY A 347 14.37 18.33 11.39
N ILE A 348 15.16 17.86 12.36
CA ILE A 348 15.95 16.63 12.26
C ILE A 348 15.05 15.41 12.05
N VAL A 349 13.94 15.28 12.80
CA VAL A 349 12.99 14.17 12.67
C VAL A 349 12.35 14.15 11.28
N VAL A 350 11.93 15.30 10.77
CA VAL A 350 11.31 15.39 9.43
C VAL A 350 12.35 15.13 8.33
N ALA A 351 13.56 15.67 8.46
CA ALA A 351 14.66 15.38 7.53
C ALA A 351 15.04 13.89 7.53
N PHE A 352 15.04 13.24 8.69
CA PHE A 352 15.26 11.80 8.81
C PHE A 352 14.17 11.00 8.10
N ALA A 353 12.89 11.35 8.32
CA ALA A 353 11.76 10.71 7.64
C ALA A 353 11.83 10.90 6.12
N TRP A 354 12.17 12.11 5.64
CA TRP A 354 12.43 12.39 4.22
C TRP A 354 13.54 11.49 3.68
N ASN A 355 14.71 11.50 4.33
CA ASN A 355 15.86 10.72 3.90
C ASN A 355 15.52 9.23 3.81
N PHE A 356 14.84 8.68 4.82
CA PHE A 356 14.43 7.27 4.80
C PHE A 356 13.45 6.99 3.65
N LEU A 357 12.33 7.72 3.57
CA LEU A 357 11.25 7.44 2.63
C LEU A 357 11.67 7.63 1.17
N VAL A 358 12.46 8.67 0.88
CA VAL A 358 12.89 8.97 -0.49
C VAL A 358 13.99 8.02 -0.93
N ASN A 359 15.00 7.75 -0.10
CA ASN A 359 16.02 6.76 -0.43
C ASN A 359 15.41 5.36 -0.65
N ARG A 360 14.43 4.98 0.19
CA ARG A 360 13.67 3.73 0.05
C ARG A 360 12.94 3.60 -1.28
N ARG A 361 12.46 4.71 -1.86
CA ARG A 361 11.65 4.74 -3.10
C ARG A 361 12.45 5.03 -4.36
N VAL A 362 13.57 5.73 -4.24
CA VAL A 362 14.38 6.20 -5.37
C VAL A 362 15.71 5.45 -5.40
N THR A 363 16.54 5.63 -4.37
CA THR A 363 17.92 5.11 -4.32
C THR A 363 17.98 3.59 -4.30
N TRP A 364 17.17 2.95 -3.44
CA TRP A 364 17.12 1.50 -3.28
C TRP A 364 15.79 0.90 -3.74
N LYS A 365 15.17 1.50 -4.76
CA LYS A 365 13.99 0.93 -5.43
C LYS A 365 14.33 -0.45 -5.99
N LYS A 366 13.51 -1.48 -5.77
CA LYS A 366 13.69 -2.82 -6.36
C LYS A 366 13.35 -2.83 -7.85
N SER A 367 14.09 -3.59 -8.67
CA SER A 367 13.77 -3.85 -10.07
C SER A 367 12.69 -4.94 -10.18
N GLY A 368 11.62 -4.70 -10.96
CA GLY A 368 10.54 -5.68 -11.16
C GLY A 368 9.10 -5.15 -11.06
N GLN A 369 8.89 -3.85 -10.82
CA GLN A 369 7.56 -3.23 -10.89
C GLN A 369 7.21 -2.61 -12.25
N VAL A 370 8.03 -2.83 -13.28
CA VAL A 370 7.73 -2.36 -14.63
C VAL A 370 6.77 -3.37 -15.28
N VAL A 371 5.51 -2.99 -15.45
CA VAL A 371 4.61 -3.62 -16.42
C VAL A 371 5.31 -3.49 -17.77
N PRO A 372 5.48 -4.57 -18.57
CA PRO A 372 5.96 -4.39 -19.93
C PRO A 372 4.97 -3.45 -20.62
N SER A 373 5.46 -2.31 -21.11
CA SER A 373 4.69 -1.46 -22.01
C SER A 373 4.21 -2.35 -23.15
N GLN A 374 2.92 -2.64 -23.19
CA GLN A 374 2.32 -3.19 -24.40
C GLN A 374 2.36 -2.08 -25.43
N GLU A 375 3.33 -2.17 -26.35
CA GLU A 375 3.21 -1.57 -27.66
C GLU A 375 1.87 -2.01 -28.25
N LYS A 376 1.04 -1.03 -28.59
CA LYS A 376 0.00 -1.14 -29.61
C LYS A 376 0.15 0.01 -30.57
#